data_AF-A0AAW0WVS7-F1
#
_entry.id   AF-A0AAW0WVS7-F1
#
_cell.length_a   1.000
_cell.length_b   1.000
_cell.length_c   1.000
_cell.angle_alpha   90.00
_cell.angle_beta   90.00
_cell.angle_gamma   90.00
#
_symmetry.space_group_name_H-M   'P 1'
#
loop_
_entity.id
_entity.type
_entity.pdbx_description
1 polymer ?
#
loop_
_entity_poly.entity_id
_entity_poly.type
_entity_poly.pdbx_seq_one_letter_code
_entity_poly.pdbx_strand_id
1 'polypeptide(L)'
;HEPNISACHSISAYAKHCAELGICLDWRSDELCPKNCFGGQEYYSCASGCVRTCENYEELDNNPKACPISFIDGCFCPDGMVLHEGSCMDSSHCKLCDDEGHRVGESWQTDACTMCECLERGINCNTKACPRDPHCDKGYILVEV
;
A
#
# COMPACT_ATOMS: atom_id res chain seq x y z
N HIS A 1 -11.06 -33.35 -0.12
CA HIS A 1 -10.28 -33.49 1.11
C HIS A 1 -8.89 -32.96 0.76
N GLU A 2 -8.60 -31.69 1.03
CA GLU A 2 -7.27 -31.12 0.75
C GLU A 2 -6.33 -31.43 1.92
N PRO A 3 -5.38 -32.37 1.78
CA PRO A 3 -4.61 -32.89 2.90
C PRO A 3 -3.45 -31.97 3.32
N ASN A 4 -3.25 -30.82 2.66
CA ASN A 4 -1.99 -30.08 2.72
C ASN A 4 -1.95 -28.89 3.69
N ILE A 5 -3.09 -28.39 4.21
CA ILE A 5 -3.08 -27.21 5.10
C ILE A 5 -2.31 -27.50 6.39
N SER A 6 -2.50 -28.68 6.98
CA SER A 6 -1.78 -29.07 8.20
C SER A 6 -0.27 -29.20 7.97
N ALA A 7 0.17 -29.72 6.82
CA ALA A 7 1.58 -29.84 6.49
C ALA A 7 2.22 -28.46 6.25
N CYS A 8 1.54 -27.58 5.52
CA CYS A 8 1.99 -26.19 5.32
C CYS A 8 2.15 -25.43 6.65
N HIS A 9 1.24 -25.63 7.60
CA HIS A 9 1.34 -25.00 8.92
C HIS A 9 2.56 -25.52 9.69
N SER A 10 2.81 -26.84 9.66
CA SER A 10 3.99 -27.43 10.32
C SER A 10 5.30 -26.95 9.70
N ILE A 11 5.40 -26.91 8.36
CA ILE A 11 6.61 -26.43 7.67
C ILE A 11 6.82 -24.94 7.95
N SER A 12 5.76 -24.13 7.89
CA SER A 12 5.84 -22.69 8.21
C SER A 12 6.31 -22.45 9.64
N ALA A 13 5.83 -23.21 10.62
CA ALA A 13 6.29 -23.12 12.01
C ALA A 13 7.77 -23.50 12.15
N TYR A 14 8.22 -24.55 11.45
CA TYR A 14 9.62 -24.94 11.42
C TYR A 14 10.51 -23.88 10.76
N ALA A 15 10.12 -23.36 9.60
CA ALA A 15 10.84 -22.31 8.89
C ALA A 15 10.96 -21.03 9.72
N LYS A 16 9.88 -20.65 10.42
CA LYS A 16 9.90 -19.53 11.37
C LYS A 16 10.94 -19.74 12.48
N HIS A 17 11.00 -20.94 13.05
CA HIS A 17 11.99 -21.23 14.09
C HIS A 17 13.43 -21.20 13.55
N CYS A 18 13.66 -21.66 12.33
CA CYS A 18 14.96 -21.51 11.67
C CYS A 18 15.31 -20.02 11.48
N ALA A 19 14.35 -19.19 11.11
CA ALA A 19 14.56 -17.76 10.88
C ALA A 19 14.93 -17.00 12.17
N GLU A 20 14.40 -17.41 13.33
CA GLU A 20 14.82 -16.92 14.66
C GLU A 20 16.31 -17.21 14.95
N LEU A 21 16.87 -18.24 14.33
CA LEU A 21 18.29 -18.61 14.40
C LEU A 21 19.13 -17.98 13.26
N GLY A 22 18.53 -17.10 12.45
CA GLY A 22 19.18 -16.46 11.30
C GLY A 22 19.28 -17.36 10.05
N ILE A 23 18.52 -18.46 10.00
CA ILE A 23 18.50 -19.40 8.87
C ILE A 23 17.17 -19.27 8.15
N CYS A 24 17.18 -18.64 6.98
CA CYS A 24 16.00 -18.56 6.13
C CYS A 24 15.89 -19.76 5.19
N LEU A 25 14.73 -20.38 5.16
CA LEU A 25 14.43 -21.50 4.28
C LEU A 25 13.51 -21.03 3.15
N ASP A 26 13.90 -21.27 1.90
CA ASP A 26 13.02 -21.09 0.76
C ASP A 26 12.21 -22.37 0.52
N TRP A 27 11.05 -22.45 1.17
CA TRP A 27 10.26 -23.69 1.28
C TRP A 27 8.93 -23.65 0.54
N ARG A 28 8.49 -22.47 0.08
CA ARG A 28 7.24 -22.31 -0.68
C ARG A 28 7.52 -22.36 -2.17
N SER A 29 6.60 -22.95 -2.91
CA SER A 29 6.60 -22.93 -4.38
C SER A 29 5.16 -23.00 -4.89
N ASP A 30 4.99 -22.92 -6.21
CA ASP A 30 3.67 -23.07 -6.85
C ASP A 30 3.03 -24.45 -6.57
N GLU A 31 3.85 -25.46 -6.31
CA GLU A 31 3.42 -26.83 -6.01
C GLU A 31 3.35 -27.13 -4.50
N LEU A 32 4.08 -26.38 -3.67
CA LEU A 32 4.18 -26.58 -2.22
C LEU A 32 3.79 -25.31 -1.47
N CYS A 33 2.56 -25.30 -0.97
CA CYS A 33 2.03 -24.24 -0.09
C CYS A 33 2.16 -22.82 -0.71
N PRO A 34 1.63 -22.60 -1.93
CA PRO A 34 1.79 -21.35 -2.66
C PRO A 34 1.27 -20.17 -1.85
N LYS A 35 1.93 -19.03 -1.99
CA LYS A 35 1.59 -17.78 -1.29
C LYS A 35 1.44 -16.67 -2.32
N ASN A 36 0.21 -16.17 -2.43
CA ASN A 36 -0.11 -15.01 -3.26
C ASN A 36 -0.03 -13.73 -2.42
N CYS A 37 0.60 -12.70 -3.00
CA CYS A 37 0.70 -11.37 -2.42
C CYS A 37 -0.10 -10.38 -3.27
N PHE A 38 -0.65 -9.36 -2.63
CA PHE A 38 -1.54 -8.37 -3.25
C PHE A 38 -1.06 -6.95 -2.92
N GLY A 39 -1.58 -5.97 -3.65
CA GLY A 39 -1.22 -4.56 -3.44
C GLY A 39 0.23 -4.27 -3.83
N GLY A 40 0.79 -4.95 -4.84
CA GLY A 40 2.18 -4.75 -5.28
C GLY A 40 3.23 -5.33 -4.34
N GLN A 41 2.83 -6.07 -3.31
CA GLN A 41 3.75 -6.83 -2.46
C GLN A 41 4.28 -8.07 -3.19
N GLU A 42 5.48 -8.49 -2.82
CA GLU A 42 6.13 -9.70 -3.30
C GLU A 42 6.42 -10.65 -2.16
N TYR A 43 6.45 -11.95 -2.45
CA TYR A 43 6.81 -12.96 -1.45
C TYR A 43 8.32 -12.99 -1.27
N TYR A 44 8.75 -12.93 -0.02
CA TYR A 44 10.13 -13.15 0.39
C TYR A 44 10.17 -14.28 1.41
N SER A 45 11.06 -15.24 1.21
CA SER A 45 11.36 -16.31 2.17
C SER A 45 12.24 -15.82 3.33
N CYS A 46 12.85 -14.64 3.18
CA CYS A 46 13.76 -14.03 4.14
C CYS A 46 13.65 -12.50 4.06
N ALA A 47 12.72 -11.92 4.80
CA ALA A 47 12.63 -10.47 4.93
C ALA A 47 12.76 -10.05 6.40
N SER A 48 13.21 -8.82 6.60
CA SER A 48 13.16 -8.20 7.92
C SER A 48 11.71 -8.13 8.41
N GLY A 49 11.47 -8.53 9.66
CA GLY A 49 10.17 -8.38 10.31
C GLY A 49 9.76 -6.92 10.55
N CYS A 50 10.69 -5.97 10.36
CA CYS A 50 10.38 -4.55 10.42
C CYS A 50 9.80 -4.08 9.09
N VAL A 51 8.49 -4.19 8.98
CA VAL A 51 7.75 -3.67 7.83
C VAL A 51 7.91 -2.14 7.80
N ARG A 52 8.41 -1.63 6.68
CA ARG A 52 8.48 -0.20 6.40
C ARG A 52 7.10 0.30 5.97
N THR A 53 6.58 1.30 6.66
CA THR A 53 5.30 1.95 6.39
C THR A 53 5.48 3.46 6.30
N CYS A 54 4.46 4.19 5.83
CA CYS A 54 4.53 5.65 5.82
C CYS A 54 4.72 6.29 7.20
N GLU A 55 4.35 5.58 8.25
CA GLU A 55 4.44 6.05 9.63
C GLU A 55 5.84 5.89 10.23
N ASN A 56 6.69 4.99 9.69
CA ASN A 56 7.97 4.65 10.29
C ASN A 56 9.19 4.74 9.36
N TYR A 57 9.01 4.95 8.05
CA TYR A 57 10.11 4.85 7.08
C TYR A 57 11.25 5.84 7.37
N GLU A 58 10.94 7.07 7.78
CA GLU A 58 11.96 8.08 8.11
C GLU A 58 12.77 7.71 9.36
N GLU A 59 12.12 7.11 10.37
CA GLU A 59 12.81 6.62 11.56
C GLU A 59 13.77 5.49 11.19
N LEU A 60 13.30 4.54 10.37
CA LEU A 60 14.09 3.41 9.92
C LEU A 60 15.25 3.83 9.00
N ASP A 61 15.07 4.87 8.19
CA ASP A 61 16.14 5.44 7.36
C ASP A 61 17.22 6.14 8.19
N ASN A 62 16.82 6.89 9.22
CA ASN A 62 17.74 7.61 10.08
C ASN A 62 18.40 6.72 11.15
N ASN A 63 17.71 5.66 11.58
CA ASN A 63 18.20 4.71 12.57
C ASN A 63 17.88 3.26 12.17
N PRO A 64 18.64 2.67 11.23
CA PRO A 64 18.41 1.28 10.81
C PRO A 64 18.49 0.25 11.94
N LYS A 65 19.15 0.60 13.06
CA LYS A 65 19.28 -0.25 14.25
C LYS A 65 18.04 -0.24 15.15
N ALA A 66 17.10 0.70 14.94
CA ALA A 66 15.81 0.70 15.64
C ALA A 66 15.00 -0.57 15.33
N CYS A 67 15.22 -1.12 14.13
CA CYS A 67 14.66 -2.40 13.73
C CYS A 67 15.42 -3.57 14.38
N PRO A 68 14.79 -4.34 15.28
CA PRO A 68 15.36 -5.60 15.72
C PRO A 68 15.44 -6.56 14.53
N ILE A 69 16.63 -7.10 14.27
CA ILE A 69 16.85 -8.09 13.22
C ILE A 69 16.05 -9.34 13.60
N SER A 70 14.92 -9.51 12.92
CA SER A 70 14.12 -10.72 12.93
C SER A 70 13.83 -11.03 11.47
N PHE A 71 14.03 -12.27 11.05
CA PHE A 71 13.71 -12.69 9.69
C PHE A 71 12.40 -13.45 9.70
N ILE A 72 11.54 -13.17 8.73
CA ILE A 72 10.26 -13.84 8.55
C ILE A 72 10.01 -14.08 7.06
N ASP A 73 9.23 -15.12 6.75
CA ASP A 73 8.68 -15.32 5.41
C ASP A 73 7.32 -14.62 5.29
N GLY A 74 7.02 -14.05 4.13
CA GLY A 74 5.79 -13.27 3.98
C GLY A 74 5.75 -12.40 2.73
N CYS A 75 4.71 -11.58 2.65
CA CYS A 75 4.53 -10.58 1.60
C CYS A 75 5.08 -9.25 2.11
N PHE A 76 5.95 -8.61 1.33
CA PHE A 76 6.57 -7.34 1.67
C PHE A 76 6.61 -6.42 0.46
N CYS A 77 6.73 -5.13 0.71
CA CYS A 77 6.99 -4.19 -0.36
C CYS A 77 8.42 -4.33 -0.87
N PRO A 78 8.63 -4.23 -2.21
CA PRO A 78 9.97 -4.21 -2.78
C PRO A 78 10.83 -3.08 -2.23
N ASP A 79 12.15 -3.19 -2.44
CA ASP A 79 13.10 -2.17 -2.03
C ASP A 79 12.72 -0.77 -2.56
N GLY A 80 12.79 0.22 -1.68
CA GLY A 80 12.41 1.61 -1.97
C GLY A 80 10.92 1.92 -1.82
N MET A 81 10.07 0.91 -1.62
CA MET A 81 8.65 1.09 -1.35
C MET A 81 8.31 0.90 0.13
N VAL A 82 7.14 1.42 0.51
CA VAL A 82 6.59 1.32 1.86
C VAL A 82 5.15 0.82 1.79
N LEU A 83 4.72 0.11 2.83
CA LEU A 83 3.37 -0.40 2.95
C LEU A 83 2.44 0.70 3.47
N HIS A 84 1.36 0.96 2.74
CA HIS A 84 0.27 1.84 3.16
C HIS A 84 -1.07 1.22 2.78
N GLU A 85 -1.97 1.07 3.76
CA GLU A 85 -3.31 0.47 3.57
C GLU A 85 -3.33 -0.84 2.78
N GLY A 86 -2.31 -1.69 2.96
CA GLY A 86 -2.21 -3.00 2.31
C GLY A 86 -1.61 -2.98 0.90
N SER A 87 -1.20 -1.81 0.40
CA SER A 87 -0.52 -1.66 -0.89
C SER A 87 0.85 -0.99 -0.76
N CYS A 88 1.74 -1.30 -1.69
CA CYS A 88 3.06 -0.72 -1.79
C CYS A 88 3.02 0.56 -2.60
N MET A 89 3.67 1.58 -2.07
CA MET A 89 3.87 2.84 -2.79
C MET A 89 5.26 3.41 -2.52
N ASP A 90 5.67 4.34 -3.36
CA ASP A 90 6.94 5.06 -3.19
C ASP A 90 6.89 5.88 -1.90
N SER A 91 8.00 5.89 -1.14
CA SER A 91 8.05 6.62 0.13
C SER A 91 7.84 8.13 -0.05
N SER A 92 8.16 8.69 -1.22
CA SER A 92 7.88 10.10 -1.55
C SER A 92 6.39 10.44 -1.53
N HIS A 93 5.52 9.44 -1.76
CA HIS A 93 4.06 9.59 -1.70
C HIS A 93 3.51 9.53 -0.26
N CYS A 94 4.34 9.30 0.76
CA CYS A 94 3.87 9.37 2.15
C CYS A 94 3.61 10.80 2.64
N LYS A 95 4.22 11.80 2.00
CA LYS A 95 4.11 13.20 2.43
C LYS A 95 2.68 13.70 2.25
N LEU A 96 2.22 14.45 3.24
CA LEU A 96 0.92 15.13 3.18
C LEU A 96 1.11 16.54 2.58
N CYS A 97 0.16 16.97 1.74
CA CYS A 97 0.12 18.36 1.26
C CYS A 97 -0.85 19.25 2.04
N ASP A 98 -1.66 18.67 2.94
CA ASP A 98 -2.62 19.36 3.78
C ASP A 98 -2.90 18.65 5.12
N ASP A 99 -3.71 19.29 5.95
CA ASP A 99 -4.15 18.77 7.26
C ASP A 99 -5.34 17.80 7.15
N GLU A 100 -5.92 17.64 5.94
CA GLU A 100 -7.03 16.70 5.69
C GLU A 100 -6.54 15.27 5.46
N GLY A 101 -5.23 15.11 5.26
CA GLY A 101 -4.57 13.81 5.10
C GLY A 101 -4.32 13.42 3.66
N HIS A 102 -4.46 14.33 2.70
CA HIS A 102 -4.16 14.04 1.30
C HIS A 102 -2.66 13.85 1.09
N ARG A 103 -2.31 12.77 0.40
CA ARG A 103 -0.94 12.32 0.13
C ARG A 103 -0.47 12.70 -1.26
N VAL A 104 0.82 12.96 -1.41
CA VAL A 104 1.41 13.31 -2.71
C VAL A 104 1.05 12.25 -3.77
N GLY A 105 0.56 12.71 -4.92
CA GLY A 105 0.07 11.88 -6.02
C GLY A 105 -1.43 11.55 -5.95
N GLU A 106 -2.11 11.86 -4.85
CA GLU A 106 -3.57 11.75 -4.77
C GLU A 106 -4.26 12.86 -5.54
N SER A 107 -5.44 12.55 -6.07
CA SER A 107 -6.27 13.51 -6.79
C SER A 107 -7.74 13.30 -6.46
N TRP A 108 -8.48 14.40 -6.29
CA TRP A 108 -9.87 14.38 -5.86
C TRP A 108 -10.67 15.51 -6.49
N GLN A 109 -12.00 15.36 -6.50
CA GLN A 109 -12.92 16.41 -6.93
C GLN A 109 -13.49 17.12 -5.71
N THR A 110 -13.38 18.44 -5.69
CA THR A 110 -14.03 19.26 -4.64
C THR A 110 -15.46 19.63 -5.00
N ASP A 111 -15.75 19.69 -6.31
CA ASP A 111 -17.07 19.92 -6.89
C ASP A 111 -17.10 19.32 -8.32
N ALA A 112 -18.21 19.47 -9.04
CA ALA A 112 -18.40 18.89 -10.37
C ALA A 112 -17.39 19.37 -11.45
N CYS A 113 -16.62 20.42 -11.18
CA CYS A 113 -15.81 21.12 -12.17
C CYS A 113 -14.39 21.43 -11.70
N THR A 114 -14.11 21.18 -10.42
CA THR A 114 -12.81 21.41 -9.81
C THR A 114 -12.17 20.08 -9.44
N MET A 115 -11.03 19.82 -10.07
CA MET A 115 -10.16 18.68 -9.77
C MET A 115 -8.91 19.20 -9.07
N CYS A 116 -8.58 18.63 -7.92
CA CYS A 116 -7.38 18.94 -7.16
C CYS A 116 -6.42 17.74 -7.17
N GLU A 117 -5.14 18.05 -7.05
CA GLU A 117 -4.07 17.07 -6.94
C GLU A 117 -3.13 17.51 -5.81
N CYS A 118 -2.68 16.54 -5.03
CA CYS A 118 -1.70 16.72 -3.98
C CYS A 118 -0.29 16.62 -4.56
N LEU A 119 0.43 17.74 -4.59
CA LEU A 119 1.82 17.80 -5.06
C LEU A 119 2.76 17.98 -3.86
N GLU A 120 4.06 17.71 -4.06
CA GLU A 120 5.07 17.95 -3.00
C GLU A 120 5.10 19.42 -2.52
N ARG A 121 4.61 20.36 -3.32
CA ARG A 121 4.58 21.80 -3.01
C ARG A 121 3.25 22.29 -2.44
N GLY A 122 2.31 21.39 -2.17
CA GLY A 122 0.95 21.71 -1.73
C GLY A 122 -0.10 21.25 -2.74
N ILE A 123 -1.35 21.65 -2.48
CA ILE A 123 -2.49 21.32 -3.32
C ILE A 123 -2.51 22.18 -4.59
N ASN A 124 -2.74 21.57 -5.74
CA ASN A 124 -2.99 22.26 -7.00
C ASN A 124 -4.39 21.93 -7.53
N CYS A 125 -5.26 22.94 -7.61
CA CYS A 125 -6.63 22.77 -8.10
C CYS A 125 -6.83 23.41 -9.47
N ASN A 126 -7.45 22.67 -10.37
CA ASN A 126 -7.87 23.14 -11.69
C ASN A 126 -9.40 23.19 -11.76
N THR A 127 -9.94 24.41 -11.71
CA THR A 127 -11.37 24.67 -11.88
C THR A 127 -11.68 24.98 -13.33
N LYS A 128 -12.52 24.15 -13.95
CA LYS A 128 -13.10 24.43 -15.27
C LYS A 128 -14.43 25.16 -15.12
N ALA A 129 -14.85 25.86 -16.17
CA ALA A 129 -16.17 26.45 -16.21
C ALA A 129 -17.23 25.34 -16.06
N CYS A 130 -17.98 25.38 -14.97
CA CYS A 130 -19.11 24.49 -14.80
C CYS A 130 -20.14 24.76 -15.89
N PRO A 131 -20.76 23.71 -16.46
CA PRO A 131 -22.04 23.88 -17.11
C PRO A 131 -22.95 24.63 -16.13
N ARG A 132 -23.59 25.69 -16.61
CA ARG A 132 -24.67 26.28 -15.81
C ARG A 132 -25.68 25.18 -15.54
N ASP A 133 -26.21 25.16 -14.33
CA ASP A 133 -27.37 24.34 -13.98
C ASP A 133 -28.38 24.46 -15.12
N PRO A 134 -28.74 23.36 -15.80
CA PRO A 134 -29.53 23.42 -17.01
C PRO A 134 -30.83 24.19 -16.74
N HIS A 135 -30.87 25.44 -17.17
CA HIS A 135 -32.06 26.25 -17.00
C HIS A 135 -33.02 25.84 -18.10
N CYS A 136 -34.04 25.07 -17.75
CA CYS A 136 -35.14 24.79 -18.64
C CYS A 136 -35.87 26.09 -18.96
N ASP A 137 -36.10 26.35 -20.26
CA ASP A 137 -37.05 27.37 -20.66
C ASP A 137 -38.43 27.08 -20.05
N LYS A 138 -39.22 28.14 -19.87
CA LYS A 138 -40.54 28.06 -19.23
C LYS A 138 -41.43 27.02 -19.93
N GLY A 139 -41.70 25.90 -19.24
CA GLY A 139 -42.50 24.79 -19.77
C GLY A 139 -41.74 23.49 -20.02
N TYR A 140 -40.41 23.48 -19.84
CA TYR A 140 -39.59 22.28 -19.91
C TYR A 140 -39.16 21.82 -18.50
N ILE A 141 -38.94 20.52 -18.35
CA ILE A 141 -38.44 19.90 -17.12
C ILE A 141 -37.13 19.18 -17.41
N LEU A 142 -36.20 19.31 -16.47
CA LEU A 142 -34.96 18.54 -16.47
C LEU A 142 -35.29 17.07 -16.23
N VAL A 143 -34.78 16.20 -17.10
CA VAL A 143 -34.90 14.75 -16.93
C VAL A 143 -33.52 14.24 -16.52
N GLU A 144 -33.39 13.79 -15.28
CA GLU A 144 -32.23 13.03 -14.83
C GLU A 144 -32.35 11.61 -15.39
N VAL A 145 -31.28 11.12 -16.02
CA VAL A 145 -31.21 9.80 -16.68
C VAL A 145 -30.50 8.81 -15.76
#